data_AF-A0A913Z4Y3-F1
#
_entry.id   AF-A0A913Z4Y3-F1
#
_cell.length_a   1.000
_cell.length_b   1.000
_cell.length_c   1.000
_cell.angle_alpha   90.00
_cell.angle_beta   90.00
_cell.angle_gamma   90.00
#
_symmetry.space_group_name_H-M   'P 1'
#
loop_
_entity.id
_entity.type
_entity.pdbx_description
1 polymer ?
#
loop_
_entity_poly.entity_id
_entity_poly.type
_entity_poly.pdbx_seq_one_letter_code
_entity_poly.pdbx_strand_id
1 'polypeptide(L)'
;MYSDGDTFLAKCASWQDDNKKPSSSSEHWDNAAFLTGVDISSSRSGDGLLGIAYVGECGRYGTSLSEFIGLDATSTTAHEIGHNLGMYHDSEGPDGGPNNRCASTGYLMAKNKGDHRLDLGWSSCSRSYYNTRITQTTCYNDA
;
A
#
# COMPACT_ATOMS: atom_id res chain seq x y z
N MET A 1 6.57 -10.08 -22.58
CA MET A 1 7.37 -9.07 -21.85
C MET A 1 6.81 -9.06 -20.45
N TYR A 2 7.55 -9.57 -19.46
CA TYR A 2 7.13 -9.46 -18.07
C TYR A 2 7.21 -7.98 -17.68
N SER A 3 6.15 -7.47 -17.06
CA SER A 3 6.10 -6.07 -16.65
C SER A 3 6.69 -5.95 -15.24
N ASP A 4 7.43 -4.88 -14.99
CA ASP A 4 8.13 -4.68 -13.72
C ASP A 4 7.28 -3.76 -12.83
N GLY A 5 6.74 -4.31 -11.73
CA GLY A 5 5.89 -3.59 -10.78
C GLY A 5 6.53 -2.30 -10.27
N ASP A 6 7.85 -2.27 -10.03
CA ASP A 6 8.58 -1.07 -9.61
C ASP A 6 8.52 0.02 -10.69
N THR A 7 8.73 -0.37 -11.94
CA THR A 7 8.66 0.53 -13.10
C THR A 7 7.25 1.11 -13.26
N PHE A 8 6.20 0.32 -13.01
CA PHE A 8 4.82 0.78 -13.11
C PHE A 8 4.45 1.71 -11.96
N LEU A 9 4.84 1.37 -10.73
CA LEU A 9 4.65 2.22 -9.56
C LEU A 9 5.33 3.59 -9.73
N ALA A 10 6.55 3.62 -10.27
CA ALA A 10 7.27 4.87 -10.54
C ALA A 10 6.54 5.78 -11.56
N LYS A 11 5.88 5.18 -12.56
CA LYS A 11 5.05 5.92 -13.53
C LYS A 11 3.78 6.46 -12.87
N CYS A 12 3.12 5.65 -12.03
CA CYS A 12 1.96 6.09 -11.24
C CYS A 12 2.33 7.27 -10.32
N ALA A 13 3.46 7.19 -9.62
CA ALA A 13 3.94 8.26 -8.76
C ALA A 13 4.25 9.55 -9.55
N SER A 14 4.84 9.43 -10.74
CA SER A 14 5.09 10.59 -11.60
C SER A 14 3.79 11.23 -12.07
N TRP A 15 2.79 10.43 -12.47
CA TRP A 15 1.46 10.95 -12.80
C TRP A 15 0.81 11.65 -11.60
N GLN A 16 0.92 11.07 -10.41
CA GLN A 16 0.40 11.70 -9.19
C GLN A 16 1.07 13.04 -8.90
N ASP A 17 2.38 13.15 -9.08
CA ASP A 17 3.12 14.40 -8.88
C ASP A 17 2.67 15.49 -9.86
N ASP A 18 2.42 15.13 -11.11
CA ASP A 18 1.96 16.04 -12.17
C ASP A 18 0.50 16.48 -12.00
N ASN A 19 -0.34 15.67 -11.36
CA ASN A 19 -1.79 15.87 -11.30
C ASN A 19 -2.31 16.29 -9.92
N LYS A 20 -1.53 16.12 -8.84
CA LYS A 20 -1.95 16.50 -7.48
C LYS A 20 -2.33 17.98 -7.43
N LYS A 21 -3.37 18.29 -6.65
CA LYS A 21 -3.78 19.67 -6.40
C LYS A 21 -3.08 20.22 -5.15
N PRO A 22 -2.93 21.54 -5.01
CA PRO A 22 -2.49 22.14 -3.74
C PRO A 22 -3.40 21.70 -2.59
N SER A 23 -2.85 21.59 -1.37
CA SER A 23 -3.61 21.16 -0.18
C SER A 23 -4.78 22.08 0.18
N SER A 24 -4.80 23.32 -0.31
CA SER A 24 -5.91 24.26 -0.14
C SER A 24 -7.06 24.07 -1.13
N SER A 25 -6.92 23.18 -2.12
CA SER A 25 -7.95 22.92 -3.13
C SER A 25 -8.97 21.91 -2.64
N SER A 26 -10.26 22.11 -2.93
CA SER A 26 -11.29 21.10 -2.71
C SER A 26 -11.15 19.85 -3.58
N GLU A 27 -10.30 19.90 -4.60
CA GLU A 27 -9.95 18.76 -5.46
C GLU A 27 -8.67 18.04 -5.00
N HIS A 28 -8.13 18.38 -3.83
CA HIS A 28 -6.94 17.75 -3.28
C HIS A 28 -7.18 16.29 -2.89
N TRP A 29 -6.13 15.47 -3.01
CA TRP A 29 -6.05 14.12 -2.46
C TRP A 29 -4.65 13.89 -1.87
N ASP A 30 -4.59 13.13 -0.78
CA ASP A 30 -3.33 12.83 -0.07
C ASP A 30 -2.56 11.68 -0.72
N ASN A 31 -3.31 10.65 -1.13
CA ASN A 31 -2.81 9.42 -1.73
C ASN A 31 -3.58 9.10 -3.01
N ALA A 32 -2.94 8.36 -3.93
CA ALA A 32 -3.58 7.80 -5.11
C ALA A 32 -3.33 6.29 -5.20
N ALA A 33 -4.42 5.53 -5.29
CA ALA A 33 -4.39 4.09 -5.52
C ALA A 33 -4.74 3.80 -6.98
N PHE A 34 -3.80 3.21 -7.71
CA PHE A 34 -3.94 2.87 -9.12
C PHE A 34 -4.34 1.41 -9.28
N LEU A 35 -5.22 1.15 -10.25
CA LEU A 35 -5.68 -0.20 -10.59
C LEU A 35 -5.26 -0.53 -12.02
N THR A 36 -4.78 -1.75 -12.25
CA THR A 36 -4.40 -2.23 -13.58
C THR A 36 -4.89 -3.64 -13.84
N GLY A 37 -5.26 -3.94 -15.09
CA GLY A 37 -5.48 -5.31 -15.54
C GLY A 37 -4.23 -5.97 -16.13
N VAL A 38 -3.08 -5.29 -16.05
CA VAL A 38 -1.78 -5.81 -16.50
C VAL A 38 -1.14 -6.59 -15.37
N ASP A 39 -0.63 -7.78 -15.68
CA ASP A 39 0.20 -8.58 -14.77
C ASP A 39 1.49 -7.81 -14.43
N ILE A 40 1.59 -7.37 -13.17
CA ILE A 40 2.73 -6.60 -12.65
C ILE A 40 3.83 -7.48 -12.04
N SER A 41 3.65 -8.80 -12.08
CA SER A 41 4.62 -9.73 -11.56
C SER A 41 5.84 -9.83 -12.49
N SER A 42 7.01 -9.96 -11.87
CA SER A 42 8.25 -10.19 -12.58
C SER A 42 9.13 -11.13 -11.77
N SER A 43 10.07 -11.79 -12.44
CA SER A 43 11.08 -12.61 -11.76
C SER A 43 11.97 -11.83 -10.77
N ARG A 44 11.95 -10.49 -10.84
CA ARG A 44 12.66 -9.60 -9.90
C ARG A 44 11.82 -9.20 -8.70
N SER A 45 10.53 -8.93 -8.92
CA SER A 45 9.59 -8.49 -7.87
C SER A 45 8.94 -9.65 -7.11
N GLY A 46 9.20 -10.89 -7.55
CA GLY A 46 8.67 -12.11 -6.98
C GLY A 46 7.49 -12.61 -7.80
N ASP A 47 7.47 -13.93 -8.03
CA ASP A 47 6.33 -14.57 -8.70
C ASP A 47 5.06 -14.33 -7.87
N GLY A 48 4.01 -13.80 -8.50
CA GLY A 48 2.72 -13.55 -7.85
C GLY A 48 2.58 -12.23 -7.09
N LEU A 49 3.41 -11.22 -7.37
CA LEU A 49 3.15 -9.84 -6.92
C LEU A 49 1.80 -9.35 -7.48
N LEU A 50 0.86 -9.01 -6.61
CA LEU A 50 -0.47 -8.49 -6.99
C LEU A 50 -0.65 -7.01 -6.68
N GLY A 51 0.26 -6.42 -5.89
CA GLY A 51 0.23 -5.02 -5.53
C GLY A 51 1.59 -4.54 -5.08
N ILE A 52 1.80 -3.22 -5.14
CA ILE A 52 3.02 -2.57 -4.66
C ILE A 52 2.72 -1.12 -4.24
N ALA A 53 3.39 -0.66 -3.19
CA ALA A 53 3.21 0.68 -2.65
C ALA A 53 4.49 1.23 -2.01
N TYR A 54 4.58 2.55 -1.92
CA TYR A 54 5.52 3.19 -1.00
C TYR A 54 4.94 3.23 0.41
N VAL A 55 5.78 3.08 1.43
CA VAL A 55 5.33 3.01 2.83
C VAL A 55 5.34 4.38 3.49
N GLY A 56 4.19 4.81 4.02
CA GLY A 56 4.08 5.97 4.89
C GLY A 56 4.51 7.25 4.20
N GLU A 57 3.86 7.63 3.11
CA GLU A 57 4.21 8.80 2.32
C GLU A 57 2.96 9.56 1.85
N CYS A 58 3.13 10.85 1.58
CA CYS A 58 2.12 11.74 0.98
C CYS A 58 2.69 12.42 -0.27
N GLY A 59 1.83 13.07 -1.07
CA GLY A 59 2.29 13.72 -2.30
C GLY A 59 2.78 12.69 -3.31
N ARG A 60 3.94 12.88 -3.96
CA ARG A 60 4.40 12.00 -5.05
C ARG A 60 4.47 10.53 -4.67
N TYR A 61 4.95 10.22 -3.46
CA TYR A 61 5.13 8.84 -3.01
C TYR A 61 3.94 8.32 -2.22
N GLY A 62 2.87 9.11 -2.07
CA GLY A 62 1.60 8.61 -1.56
C GLY A 62 0.87 7.72 -2.58
N THR A 63 1.56 6.76 -3.18
CA THR A 63 1.11 6.00 -4.36
C THR A 63 1.10 4.51 -4.06
N SER A 64 0.05 3.84 -4.51
CA SER A 64 -0.09 2.39 -4.56
C SER A 64 -0.57 1.94 -5.93
N LEU A 65 -0.23 0.71 -6.31
CA LEU A 65 -0.67 0.05 -7.54
C LEU A 65 -1.14 -1.36 -7.21
N SER A 66 -2.32 -1.75 -7.70
CA SER A 66 -2.83 -3.12 -7.57
C SER A 66 -3.24 -3.68 -8.92
N GLU A 67 -2.88 -4.93 -9.17
CA GLU A 67 -3.49 -5.76 -10.19
C GLU A 67 -4.93 -6.10 -9.79
N PHE A 68 -5.90 -5.71 -10.62
CA PHE A 68 -7.32 -5.76 -10.30
C PHE A 68 -8.09 -6.58 -11.35
N ILE A 69 -8.05 -7.91 -11.20
CA ILE A 69 -8.68 -8.87 -12.13
C ILE A 69 -9.97 -9.48 -11.55
N GLY A 70 -10.24 -9.30 -10.26
CA GLY A 70 -11.43 -9.82 -9.58
C GLY A 70 -11.75 -9.07 -8.29
N LEU A 71 -12.90 -9.39 -7.66
CA LEU A 71 -13.31 -8.75 -6.41
C LEU A 71 -12.38 -9.10 -5.23
N ASP A 72 -11.65 -10.21 -5.32
CA ASP A 72 -10.59 -10.57 -4.37
C ASP A 72 -9.44 -9.54 -4.36
N ALA A 73 -9.22 -8.81 -5.47
CA ALA A 73 -8.22 -7.74 -5.53
C ALA A 73 -8.54 -6.54 -4.61
N THR A 74 -9.76 -6.43 -4.08
CA THR A 74 -10.10 -5.40 -3.09
C THR A 74 -9.27 -5.53 -1.80
N SER A 75 -8.93 -6.75 -1.36
CA SER A 75 -8.06 -6.94 -0.20
C SER A 75 -6.62 -6.54 -0.51
N THR A 76 -6.15 -6.79 -1.74
CA THR A 76 -4.86 -6.31 -2.24
C THR A 76 -4.84 -4.78 -2.28
N THR A 77 -5.84 -4.12 -2.84
CA THR A 77 -5.91 -2.64 -2.84
C THR A 77 -5.94 -2.07 -1.42
N ALA A 78 -6.69 -2.70 -0.50
CA ALA A 78 -6.68 -2.30 0.90
C ALA A 78 -5.28 -2.48 1.54
N HIS A 79 -4.61 -3.59 1.27
CA HIS A 79 -3.23 -3.86 1.73
C HIS A 79 -2.26 -2.76 1.27
N GLU A 80 -2.27 -2.42 -0.02
CA GLU A 80 -1.38 -1.39 -0.57
C GLU A 80 -1.67 0.02 -0.03
N ILE A 81 -2.95 0.34 0.20
CA ILE A 81 -3.32 1.59 0.90
C ILE A 81 -2.81 1.56 2.35
N GLY A 82 -2.85 0.40 3.02
CA GLY A 82 -2.27 0.21 4.35
C GLY A 82 -0.79 0.58 4.38
N HIS A 83 -0.01 0.19 3.37
CA HIS A 83 1.37 0.64 3.21
C HIS A 83 1.47 2.16 3.07
N ASN A 84 0.69 2.81 2.21
CA ASN A 84 0.69 4.27 2.11
C ASN A 84 0.40 4.96 3.46
N LEU A 85 -0.45 4.36 4.29
CA LEU A 85 -0.77 4.79 5.66
C LEU A 85 0.31 4.42 6.70
N GLY A 86 1.46 3.91 6.28
CA GLY A 86 2.62 3.63 7.11
C GLY A 86 2.63 2.24 7.75
N MET A 87 1.71 1.35 7.37
CA MET A 87 1.68 -0.02 7.89
C MET A 87 2.76 -0.86 7.21
N TYR A 88 3.47 -1.68 7.97
CA TYR A 88 4.33 -2.74 7.46
C TYR A 88 3.60 -4.08 7.51
N HIS A 89 4.17 -5.12 6.87
CA HIS A 89 3.60 -6.45 6.97
C HIS A 89 3.49 -6.91 8.42
N ASP A 90 2.46 -7.68 8.73
CA ASP A 90 2.40 -8.37 10.01
C ASP A 90 3.57 -9.35 10.12
N SER A 91 4.14 -9.48 11.33
CA SER A 91 5.39 -10.18 11.63
C SER A 91 6.68 -9.57 11.07
N GLU A 92 6.63 -8.49 10.28
CA GLU A 92 7.82 -7.75 9.81
C GLU A 92 7.78 -6.29 10.29
N GLY A 93 8.89 -5.69 10.69
CA GLY A 93 8.93 -4.24 10.95
C GLY A 93 9.64 -3.46 9.85
N PRO A 94 9.97 -2.18 10.11
CA PRO A 94 10.50 -1.27 9.09
C PRO A 94 11.75 -1.77 8.35
N ASP A 95 12.60 -2.54 9.05
CA ASP A 95 13.83 -3.11 8.49
C ASP A 95 13.64 -4.48 7.83
N GLY A 96 12.39 -4.96 7.68
CA GLY A 96 12.07 -6.28 7.14
C GLY A 96 12.39 -7.47 8.06
N GLY A 97 12.88 -7.23 9.28
CA GLY A 97 13.10 -8.24 10.32
C GLY A 97 11.86 -8.50 11.17
N PRO A 98 11.85 -9.54 12.04
CA PRO A 98 10.73 -9.92 12.91
C PRO A 98 10.53 -8.93 14.06
N ASN A 99 10.19 -7.70 13.70
CA ASN A 99 10.27 -6.52 14.55
C ASN A 99 8.87 -6.12 15.08
N ASN A 100 7.81 -6.84 14.69
CA ASN A 100 6.50 -6.75 15.32
C ASN A 100 5.99 -8.14 15.73
N ARG A 101 5.08 -8.19 16.72
CA ARG A 101 4.61 -9.45 17.33
C ARG A 101 3.27 -9.94 16.79
N CYS A 102 2.78 -9.37 15.70
CA CYS A 102 1.52 -9.79 15.10
C CYS A 102 1.70 -11.06 14.28
N ALA A 103 0.65 -11.88 14.22
CA ALA A 103 0.67 -13.11 13.45
C ALA A 103 0.89 -12.79 11.97
N SER A 104 1.76 -13.56 11.29
CA SER A 104 2.08 -13.38 9.87
C SER A 104 0.90 -13.67 8.94
N THR A 105 -0.21 -14.17 9.48
CA THR A 105 -1.41 -14.57 8.75
C THR A 105 -2.68 -14.11 9.47
N GLY A 106 -3.77 -14.04 8.73
CA GLY A 106 -5.12 -13.77 9.22
C GLY A 106 -5.56 -12.32 9.25
N TYR A 107 -4.71 -11.40 8.80
CA TYR A 107 -4.96 -9.96 8.76
C TYR A 107 -4.62 -9.38 7.38
N LEU A 108 -5.13 -8.18 7.11
CA LEU A 108 -4.93 -7.50 5.82
C LEU A 108 -3.45 -7.28 5.48
N MET A 109 -2.59 -6.99 6.47
CA MET A 109 -1.16 -6.76 6.25
C MET A 109 -0.33 -8.05 6.29
N ALA A 110 -0.95 -9.23 6.24
CA ALA A 110 -0.20 -10.46 5.99
C ALA A 110 0.48 -10.39 4.60
N LYS A 111 1.75 -10.75 4.55
CA LYS A 111 2.60 -10.63 3.35
C LYS A 111 2.12 -11.48 2.17
N ASN A 112 1.64 -12.70 2.44
CA ASN A 112 1.21 -13.60 1.38
C ASN A 112 -0.31 -13.55 1.21
N LYS A 113 -0.79 -13.56 -0.04
CA LYS A 113 -2.23 -13.56 -0.35
C LYS A 113 -3.00 -14.70 0.30
N GLY A 114 -2.43 -15.90 0.29
CA GLY A 114 -3.07 -17.11 0.85
C GLY A 114 -3.25 -17.06 2.36
N ASP A 115 -2.58 -16.12 3.03
CA ASP A 115 -2.62 -15.94 4.46
C ASP A 115 -3.70 -14.94 4.91
N HIS A 116 -4.41 -14.30 3.97
CA HIS A 116 -5.51 -13.39 4.27
C HIS A 116 -6.75 -14.19 4.73
N ARG A 117 -7.48 -13.73 5.76
CA ARG A 117 -8.76 -14.35 6.18
C ARG A 117 -9.97 -13.63 5.58
N LEU A 118 -11.07 -14.37 5.45
CA LEU A 118 -12.34 -13.91 4.85
C LEU A 118 -13.07 -12.83 5.66
N ASP A 119 -12.68 -12.59 6.92
CA ASP A 119 -13.28 -11.62 7.85
C ASP A 119 -12.50 -10.27 7.99
N LEU A 120 -11.55 -10.01 7.09
CA LEU A 120 -10.86 -8.73 6.79
C LEU A 120 -10.77 -7.71 7.94
N GLY A 121 -9.78 -7.92 8.82
CA GLY A 121 -9.42 -6.96 9.86
C GLY A 121 -7.95 -6.52 9.79
N TRP A 122 -7.67 -5.39 10.44
CA TRP A 122 -6.32 -4.90 10.70
C TRP A 122 -5.78 -5.47 12.02
N SER A 123 -4.51 -5.87 12.05
CA SER A 123 -3.89 -6.38 13.28
C SER A 123 -3.70 -5.25 14.32
N SER A 124 -3.32 -5.61 15.55
CA SER A 124 -2.90 -4.59 16.52
C SER A 124 -1.65 -3.82 16.07
N CYS A 125 -0.77 -4.44 15.29
CA CYS A 125 0.45 -3.82 14.77
C CYS A 125 0.12 -2.83 13.66
N SER A 126 -0.73 -3.21 12.71
CA SER A 126 -1.21 -2.31 11.65
C SER A 126 -1.86 -1.05 12.24
N ARG A 127 -2.72 -1.21 13.26
CA ARG A 127 -3.34 -0.08 13.98
C ARG A 127 -2.30 0.80 14.69
N SER A 128 -1.28 0.20 15.30
CA SER A 128 -0.19 0.94 15.95
C SER A 128 0.62 1.77 14.95
N TYR A 129 0.94 1.20 13.77
CA TYR A 129 1.62 1.91 12.70
C TYR A 129 0.80 3.09 12.19
N TYR A 130 -0.49 2.86 11.89
CA TYR A 130 -1.40 3.92 11.47
C TYR A 130 -1.46 5.07 12.48
N ASN A 131 -1.72 4.77 13.75
CA ASN A 131 -1.81 5.78 14.82
C ASN A 131 -0.51 6.59 14.95
N THR A 132 0.64 5.93 14.79
CA THR A 132 1.93 6.61 14.79
C THR A 132 2.08 7.49 13.55
N ARG A 133 1.72 6.97 12.37
CA ARG A 133 1.87 7.70 11.11
C ARG A 133 1.01 8.96 11.05
N ILE A 134 -0.28 8.87 11.41
CA ILE A 134 -1.19 10.03 11.36
C ILE A 134 -0.82 11.16 12.32
N THR A 135 -0.03 10.86 13.35
CA THR A 135 0.50 11.88 14.27
C THR A 135 1.85 12.45 13.82
N GLN A 136 2.54 11.78 12.92
CA GLN A 136 3.83 12.20 12.35
C GLN A 136 3.70 12.93 11.01
N THR A 137 2.51 12.95 10.41
CA THR A 137 2.25 13.61 9.12
C THR A 137 1.08 14.58 9.22
N THR A 138 1.10 15.60 8.38
CA THR A 138 0.08 16.66 8.38
C THR A 138 -0.93 16.53 7.23
N CYS A 139 -0.65 15.71 6.21
CA CYS A 139 -1.53 15.56 5.04
C CYS A 139 -2.92 15.02 5.42
N TYR A 140 -3.01 14.08 6.36
CA TYR A 140 -4.28 13.47 6.77
C TYR A 140 -5.13 14.30 7.74
N ASN A 141 -4.70 15.51 8.09
CA ASN A 141 -5.31 16.33 9.13
C ASN A 141 -5.54 17.75 8.62
N ASP A 142 -6.44 17.91 7.66
CA ASP A 142 -6.92 19.21 7.20
C ASP A 142 -7.81 19.85 8.27
N ALA A 143 -7.22 20.74 9.07
CA ALA A 143 -7.92 21.58 10.05
C ALA A 143 -8.26 22.96 9.49
#